data_AF-U6MWK4-F1
#
_entry.id   AF-U6MWK4-F1
#
_cell.length_a   1.000
_cell.length_b   1.000
_cell.length_c   1.000
_cell.angle_alpha   90.00
_cell.angle_beta   90.00
_cell.angle_gamma   90.00
#
_symmetry.space_group_name_H-M   'P 1'
#
loop_
_entity.id
_entity.type
_entity.pdbx_description
1 polymer ?
#
loop_
_entity_poly.entity_id
_entity_poly.type
_entity_poly.pdbx_seq_one_letter_code
_entity_poly.pdbx_strand_id
1 'polypeptide(L)'
;EGDKSTKVSKLKKGEFVMVNIGSTSVGARVAGVKPEVAKLELTGPVCTRVGDKVALSRRVDKHWRLIGWGQINKGKTLLLQESL
;
A
#
# COMPACT_ATOMS: atom_id res chain seq x y z
N GLU A 1 -28.65 6.59 0.22
CA GLU A 1 -28.99 5.27 -0.38
C GLU A 1 -28.02 4.23 0.17
N GLY A 2 -28.56 3.14 0.71
CA GLY A 2 -27.86 2.18 1.56
C GLY A 2 -26.70 1.49 0.87
N ASP A 3 -25.50 1.74 1.40
CA ASP A 3 -24.21 1.18 0.98
C ASP A 3 -24.25 -0.34 1.10
N LYS A 4 -24.43 -1.06 -0.02
CA LYS A 4 -24.13 -2.49 -0.08
C LYS A 4 -22.62 -2.61 0.09
N SER A 5 -22.17 -2.71 1.34
CA SER A 5 -20.76 -2.94 1.67
C SER A 5 -20.29 -4.19 0.92
N THR A 6 -19.58 -3.95 -0.18
CA THR A 6 -19.09 -5.04 -1.02
C THR A 6 -17.98 -5.72 -0.23
N LYS A 7 -18.12 -7.03 -0.02
CA LYS A 7 -17.15 -7.81 0.75
C LYS A 7 -15.73 -7.54 0.22
N VAL A 8 -14.85 -7.10 1.10
CA VAL A 8 -13.45 -6.83 0.75
C VAL A 8 -12.80 -8.14 0.32
N SER A 9 -12.39 -8.20 -0.94
CA SER A 9 -11.67 -9.35 -1.48
C SER A 9 -10.19 -9.28 -1.12
N LYS A 10 -9.56 -10.45 -0.96
CA LYS A 10 -8.12 -10.57 -0.67
C LYS A 10 -7.27 -9.82 -1.70
N LEU A 11 -6.06 -9.44 -1.29
CA LEU A 11 -5.07 -8.86 -2.21
C LEU A 11 -4.68 -9.88 -3.28
N LYS A 12 -4.46 -9.41 -4.51
CA LYS A 12 -4.07 -10.21 -5.67
C LYS A 12 -2.70 -9.77 -6.16
N LYS A 13 -1.80 -10.72 -6.41
CA LYS A 13 -0.50 -10.44 -7.02
C LYS A 13 -0.72 -9.74 -8.38
N GLY A 14 0.02 -8.66 -8.61
CA GLY A 14 -0.02 -7.86 -9.82
C GLY A 14 -1.01 -6.70 -9.79
N GLU A 15 -1.94 -6.64 -8.82
CA GLU A 15 -2.89 -5.52 -8.74
C GLU A 15 -2.20 -4.24 -8.25
N PHE A 16 -2.78 -3.09 -8.61
CA PHE A 16 -2.37 -1.79 -8.10
C PHE A 16 -3.31 -1.33 -6.99
N VAL A 17 -2.72 -0.84 -5.91
CA VAL A 17 -3.39 -0.25 -4.75
C VAL A 17 -2.80 1.12 -4.46
N MET A 18 -3.53 1.93 -3.70
CA MET A 18 -2.99 3.12 -3.07
C MET A 18 -2.59 2.79 -1.65
N VAL A 19 -1.41 3.24 -1.24
CA VAL A 19 -0.87 3.06 0.10
C VAL A 19 -0.75 4.44 0.75
N ASN A 20 -1.33 4.57 1.94
CA ASN A 20 -1.19 5.77 2.76
C ASN A 20 -0.21 5.46 3.89
N ILE A 21 0.90 6.21 3.95
CA ILE A 21 1.95 6.09 4.96
C ILE A 21 2.15 7.48 5.57
N GLY A 22 1.67 7.68 6.79
CA GLY A 22 1.56 9.03 7.36
C GLY A 22 0.70 9.94 6.48
N SER A 23 1.23 11.10 6.10
CA SER A 23 0.59 12.05 5.17
C SER A 23 0.79 11.70 3.70
N THR A 24 1.71 10.78 3.37
CA THR A 24 2.04 10.44 1.99
C THR A 24 1.07 9.40 1.43
N SER A 25 0.52 9.68 0.24
CA SER A 25 -0.22 8.71 -0.57
C SER A 25 0.63 8.31 -1.77
N VAL A 26 0.85 7.02 -1.97
CA VAL A 26 1.67 6.50 -3.07
C VAL A 26 0.97 5.31 -3.73
N GLY A 27 1.13 5.17 -5.04
CA GLY A 27 0.72 3.95 -5.74
C GLY A 27 1.63 2.79 -5.37
N ALA A 28 1.10 1.58 -5.36
CA ALA A 28 1.93 0.38 -5.22
C ALA A 28 1.36 -0.79 -6.00
N ARG A 29 2.26 -1.59 -6.58
CA ARG A 29 1.93 -2.89 -7.17
C ARG A 29 2.11 -3.98 -6.11
N VAL A 30 1.13 -4.88 -5.99
CA VAL A 30 1.24 -6.04 -5.11
C VAL A 30 2.17 -7.08 -5.76
N ALA A 31 3.41 -7.17 -5.29
CA ALA A 31 4.42 -8.09 -5.83
C ALA A 31 4.26 -9.53 -5.32
N GLY A 32 3.67 -9.72 -4.13
CA GLY A 32 3.38 -11.04 -3.58
C GLY A 32 2.51 -10.97 -2.32
N VAL A 33 1.77 -12.04 -2.06
CA VAL A 33 0.86 -12.15 -0.91
C VAL A 33 1.12 -13.48 -0.20
N LYS A 34 1.32 -13.41 1.11
CA LYS A 34 1.29 -14.51 2.09
C LYS A 34 0.13 -14.22 3.06
N PRO A 35 -0.34 -15.19 3.87
CA PRO A 35 -1.54 -15.03 4.70
C PRO A 35 -1.62 -13.71 5.48
N GLU A 36 -0.54 -13.33 6.15
CA GLU A 36 -0.49 -12.12 7.00
C GLU A 36 0.44 -11.02 6.44
N VAL A 37 1.05 -11.23 5.27
CA VAL A 37 2.09 -10.32 4.75
C VAL A 37 1.94 -10.12 3.25
N ALA A 38 1.91 -8.87 2.82
CA ALA A 38 2.03 -8.49 1.42
C ALA A 38 3.41 -7.86 1.15
N LYS A 39 3.98 -8.14 -0.02
CA LYS A 39 5.13 -7.42 -0.57
C LYS A 39 4.62 -6.42 -1.59
N LEU A 40 4.93 -5.14 -1.40
CA LEU A 40 4.50 -4.05 -2.27
C LEU A 40 5.71 -3.41 -2.96
N GLU A 41 5.57 -3.13 -4.24
CA GLU A 41 6.50 -2.31 -5.02
C GLU A 41 5.88 -0.92 -5.17
N LEU A 42 6.45 0.07 -4.48
CA LEU A 42 5.94 1.44 -4.52
C LEU A 42 6.28 2.09 -5.87
N THR A 43 5.37 2.90 -6.41
CA THR A 43 5.60 3.64 -7.67
C THR A 43 6.54 4.84 -7.49
N GLY A 44 6.80 5.24 -6.25
CA GLY A 44 7.76 6.28 -5.89
C GLY A 44 8.33 6.03 -4.50
N PRO A 45 9.50 6.61 -4.18
CA PRO A 45 10.09 6.51 -2.85
C PRO A 45 9.24 7.22 -1.80
N VAL A 46 9.21 6.68 -0.59
CA VAL A 46 8.51 7.28 0.55
C VAL A 46 9.45 7.30 1.75
N CYS A 47 9.47 8.42 2.47
CA CYS A 47 10.17 8.54 3.74
C CYS A 47 9.31 7.91 4.85
N THR A 48 9.81 6.83 5.47
CA THR A 48 9.09 6.06 6.49
C THR A 48 10.07 5.17 7.25
N ARG A 49 9.60 4.56 8.34
CA ARG A 49 10.35 3.63 9.18
C ARG A 49 9.67 2.27 9.27
N VAL A 50 10.46 1.25 9.55
CA VAL A 50 9.92 -0.04 10.02
C VAL A 50 9.11 0.24 11.27
N GLY A 51 7.88 -0.25 11.26
CA GLY A 51 6.91 -0.06 12.32
C GLY A 51 5.87 1.03 12.08
N ASP A 52 6.02 1.86 11.05
CA ASP A 52 4.98 2.81 10.69
C ASP A 52 3.72 2.09 10.22
N LYS A 53 2.56 2.63 10.62
CA LYS A 53 1.24 2.13 10.21
C LYS A 53 0.96 2.55 8.77
N VAL A 54 0.32 1.66 8.03
CA VAL A 54 -0.08 1.90 6.64
C VAL A 54 -1.54 1.56 6.42
N ALA A 55 -2.21 2.33 5.57
CA ALA A 55 -3.54 2.02 5.09
C ALA A 55 -3.49 1.61 3.61
N LEU A 56 -4.31 0.64 3.23
CA LEU A 56 -4.42 0.16 1.86
C LEU A 56 -5.80 0.54 1.31
N SER A 57 -5.79 1.18 0.14
CA SER A 57 -7.00 1.55 -0.58
C SER A 57 -7.02 0.90 -1.96
N ARG A 58 -8.19 0.43 -2.39
CA ARG A 58 -8.44 -0.13 -3.72
C ARG A 58 -9.41 0.76 -4.47
N ARG A 59 -9.20 0.90 -5.78
CA ARG A 59 -10.12 1.66 -6.64
C ARG A 59 -11.36 0.83 -6.94
N VAL A 60 -12.54 1.35 -6.57
CA VAL A 60 -13.86 0.75 -6.83
C VAL A 60 -14.76 1.86 -7.34
N ASP A 61 -15.37 1.67 -8.52
CA ASP A 61 -16.27 2.65 -9.16
C ASP A 61 -15.72 4.08 -9.15
N LYS A 62 -14.46 4.22 -9.59
CA LYS A 62 -13.69 5.48 -9.64
C LYS A 62 -13.31 6.09 -8.29
N HIS A 63 -13.72 5.52 -7.16
CA HIS A 63 -13.38 5.97 -5.82
C HIS A 63 -12.30 5.11 -5.18
N TRP A 64 -11.44 5.70 -4.36
CA TRP A 64 -10.55 4.94 -3.49
C TRP A 64 -11.31 4.53 -2.24
N ARG A 65 -11.41 3.22 -2.01
CA ARG A 65 -12.05 2.65 -0.84
C ARG A 65 -10.99 2.01 0.04
N LEU A 66 -11.01 2.33 1.33
CA LEU A 66 -10.16 1.68 2.32
C LEU A 66 -10.51 0.19 2.38
N ILE A 67 -9.51 -0.68 2.22
CA ILE A 67 -9.67 -2.14 2.22
C ILE A 67 -8.91 -2.84 3.36
N GLY A 68 -8.07 -2.12 4.09
CA GLY A 68 -7.34 -2.67 5.22
C GLY A 68 -6.21 -1.77 5.68
N TRP A 69 -5.49 -2.24 6.67
CA TRP A 69 -4.34 -1.57 7.25
C TRP A 69 -3.29 -2.59 7.69
N GLY A 70 -2.09 -2.14 7.97
CA GLY A 70 -1.01 -2.96 8.49
C GLY A 70 0.16 -2.11 8.98
N GLN A 71 1.32 -2.74 9.08
CA GLN A 71 2.55 -2.12 9.56
C GLN A 71 3.72 -2.50 8.65
N ILE A 72 4.68 -1.58 8.48
CA ILE A 72 5.87 -1.85 7.69
C ILE A 72 6.80 -2.76 8.49
N ASN A 73 7.03 -3.98 7.99
CA ASN A 73 7.91 -4.95 8.63
C ASN A 73 9.35 -4.91 8.07
N LYS A 74 9.51 -4.58 6.78
CA LYS A 74 10.80 -4.47 6.09
C LYS A 74 10.65 -3.75 4.75
N GLY A 75 11.74 -3.20 4.22
CA GLY A 75 11.76 -2.53 2.91
C GLY A 75 13.16 -2.50 2.29
N LYS A 76 13.24 -2.11 1.01
CA LYS A 76 14.50 -1.77 0.35
C LYS A 76 14.69 -0.26 0.42
N THR A 77 15.75 0.18 1.10
CA THR A 77 16.09 1.60 1.24
C THR A 77 16.81 2.10 -0.01
N LEU A 78 16.49 3.33 -0.42
CA LEU A 78 17.29 4.07 -1.39
C LEU A 78 18.23 4.98 -0.60
N LEU A 79 19.53 4.89 -0.90
CA LEU A 79 20.51 5.80 -0.33
C LEU A 79 20.47 7.10 -1.13
N LEU A 80 20.49 8.23 -0.43
CA LEU A 80 20.74 9.51 -1.07
C LEU A 80 22.17 9.46 -1.62
N GLN A 81 22.31 9.56 -2.94
CA GLN A 81 23.61 9.83 -3.53
C GLN A 81 23.88 11.32 -3.35
N GLU A 82 24.94 11.65 -2.63
CA GLU A 82 25.46 13.01 -2.64
C GLU A 82 25.90 13.32 -4.08
N SER A 83 25.34 14.40 -4.63
CA SER A 83 25.85 14.96 -5.87
C SER A 83 27.24 15.53 -5.57
N LEU A 84 28.27 14.89 -6.13
CA LEU A 84 29.61 15.46 -6.25
C LEU A 84 29.56 16.74 -7.10
#